data_AF-A0A9D0X8G0-F1
#
_entry.id   AF-A0A9D0X8G0-F1
#
_cell.length_a   1.000
_cell.length_b   1.000
_cell.length_c   1.000
_cell.angle_alpha   90.00
_cell.angle_beta   90.00
_cell.angle_gamma   90.00
#
_symmetry.space_group_name_H-M   'P 1'
#
loop_
_entity.id
_entity.type
_entity.pdbx_description
1 polymer ?
#
loop_
_entity_poly.entity_id
_entity_poly.type
_entity_poly.pdbx_seq_one_letter_code
_entity_poly.pdbx_strand_id
1 'polypeptide(L)'
;MRPPRARPVPDKSAPSGTTVKKGEKATTPQGHSDDRPRAPRAFLPETITPDTAPHDRETETDMGTETLDPPRPSANWPLRLALGTGGILVSLALSLWLDQLIRTLFARYQWLGWSAIGVLILFVFGLILFVLRETGAILRLKKLQGTRNEAARTLTDNDPARARRVLDHLFSLYAHRPDLARARATLAANLADQFDGTDMIRTAERDLMAPLDEKARTLIAATARR
;
A
#
# COMPACT_ATOMS: atom_id res chain seq x y z
N MET A 1 -19.40 54.99 -18.58
CA MET A 1 -18.96 54.86 -19.99
C MET A 1 -17.62 55.56 -20.19
N ARG A 2 -16.54 54.83 -20.56
CA ARG A 2 -15.53 55.27 -21.55
C ARG A 2 -14.63 54.09 -21.95
N PRO A 3 -14.32 53.85 -23.25
CA PRO A 3 -13.56 52.68 -23.71
C PRO A 3 -12.02 52.89 -23.76
N PRO A 4 -11.22 51.82 -23.98
CA PRO A 4 -9.75 51.84 -23.81
C PRO A 4 -8.94 52.15 -25.09
N ARG A 5 -7.61 52.26 -24.94
CA ARG A 5 -6.62 52.17 -26.03
C ARG A 5 -5.37 51.38 -25.59
N ALA A 6 -4.74 50.70 -26.52
CA ALA A 6 -3.50 49.92 -26.34
C ALA A 6 -2.51 50.19 -27.50
N ARG A 7 -1.21 49.91 -27.28
CA ARG A 7 -0.07 49.74 -28.24
C ARG A 7 1.27 50.01 -27.51
N PRO A 8 2.45 49.60 -28.05
CA PRO A 8 2.74 48.50 -29.00
C PRO A 8 3.91 47.59 -28.51
N VAL A 9 4.39 46.68 -29.36
CA VAL A 9 5.63 45.90 -29.19
C VAL A 9 6.44 45.89 -30.51
N PRO A 10 7.77 46.11 -30.44
CA PRO A 10 8.77 45.42 -31.28
C PRO A 10 9.88 44.81 -30.38
N ASP A 11 10.34 43.56 -30.50
CA ASP A 11 10.97 42.77 -31.60
C ASP A 11 12.51 42.94 -31.71
N LYS A 12 13.19 41.91 -32.23
CA LYS A 12 14.61 41.59 -31.97
C LYS A 12 15.64 42.44 -32.74
N SER A 13 16.90 42.43 -32.29
CA SER A 13 17.98 41.65 -32.97
C SER A 13 19.43 41.96 -32.51
N ALA A 14 20.25 40.91 -32.52
CA ALA A 14 21.71 40.94 -32.80
C ALA A 14 22.69 41.51 -31.73
N PRO A 15 24.01 41.21 -31.83
CA PRO A 15 24.86 41.06 -30.64
C PRO A 15 26.09 41.99 -30.60
N SER A 16 26.97 41.79 -29.62
CA SER A 16 28.31 42.41 -29.55
C SER A 16 29.33 41.47 -28.91
N GLY A 17 30.55 41.47 -29.43
CA GLY A 17 31.68 40.71 -28.90
C GLY A 17 32.95 41.57 -28.79
N THR A 18 33.84 41.22 -27.87
CA THR A 18 35.13 41.88 -27.59
C THR A 18 35.98 40.85 -26.83
N THR A 19 36.91 40.11 -27.45
CA THR A 19 38.30 40.45 -27.78
C THR A 19 39.15 40.99 -26.61
N VAL A 20 40.32 40.36 -26.34
CA VAL A 20 41.66 40.98 -26.36
C VAL A 20 42.77 40.00 -25.89
N LYS A 21 43.96 40.20 -26.49
CA LYS A 21 45.32 39.63 -26.39
C LYS A 21 45.85 39.39 -24.92
N LYS A 22 46.98 38.71 -24.65
CA LYS A 22 48.34 38.94 -25.22
C LYS A 22 49.47 37.99 -24.73
N GLY A 23 50.35 37.56 -25.66
CA GLY A 23 51.83 37.44 -25.48
C GLY A 23 52.43 36.07 -25.06
N GLU A 24 53.72 35.77 -25.30
CA GLU A 24 54.76 36.41 -26.16
C GLU A 24 56.04 35.51 -26.31
N LYS A 25 56.78 35.59 -27.46
CA LYS A 25 58.11 34.96 -27.78
C LYS A 25 58.16 33.40 -27.84
N ALA A 26 59.01 32.70 -28.61
CA ALA A 26 59.83 32.88 -29.84
C ALA A 26 60.33 31.44 -30.30
N THR A 27 61.09 31.11 -31.37
CA THR A 27 61.94 31.83 -32.35
C THR A 27 62.07 31.05 -33.69
N THR A 28 62.30 31.80 -34.79
CA THR A 28 62.89 31.53 -36.14
C THR A 28 64.12 30.60 -36.23
N PRO A 29 64.58 30.03 -37.40
CA PRO A 29 64.05 29.99 -38.79
C PRO A 29 63.95 28.59 -39.47
N GLN A 30 63.08 28.47 -40.48
CA GLN A 30 63.47 28.14 -41.87
C GLN A 30 62.30 28.43 -42.82
N GLY A 31 62.59 28.87 -44.05
CA GLY A 31 61.57 29.21 -45.03
C GLY A 31 61.77 28.51 -46.37
N HIS A 32 60.67 28.08 -46.98
CA HIS A 32 60.43 28.06 -48.42
C HIS A 32 58.92 28.20 -48.65
N SER A 33 58.54 28.86 -49.73
CA SER A 33 57.15 29.24 -50.03
C SER A 33 56.47 28.25 -50.97
N ASP A 34 55.31 27.73 -50.58
CA ASP A 34 54.21 27.40 -51.50
C ASP A 34 52.88 27.72 -50.81
N ASP A 35 52.07 28.57 -51.44
CA ASP A 35 50.84 29.11 -50.86
C ASP A 35 49.63 28.25 -51.27
N ARG A 36 49.43 27.16 -50.52
CA ARG A 36 48.23 26.31 -50.63
C ARG A 36 47.76 25.88 -49.25
N PRO A 37 46.68 26.48 -48.71
CA PRO A 37 46.05 26.02 -47.48
C PRO A 37 45.64 24.54 -47.59
N ARG A 38 46.26 23.69 -46.77
CA ARG A 38 45.90 22.26 -46.72
C ARG A 38 44.47 22.11 -46.20
N ALA A 39 43.65 21.33 -46.90
CA ALA A 39 42.33 20.95 -46.41
C ALA A 39 42.47 20.22 -45.06
N PRO A 40 41.66 20.57 -44.03
CA PRO A 40 41.72 19.91 -42.74
C PRO A 40 41.24 18.47 -42.88
N ARG A 41 42.11 17.50 -42.55
CA ARG A 41 41.65 16.13 -42.27
C ARG A 41 40.79 16.18 -41.01
N ALA A 42 39.56 15.68 -41.09
CA ALA A 42 38.75 15.44 -39.90
C ALA A 42 39.48 14.44 -38.98
N PHE A 43 39.55 14.75 -37.69
CA PHE A 43 39.96 13.76 -36.70
C PHE A 43 38.85 12.71 -36.59
N LEU A 44 39.17 11.47 -36.97
CA LEU A 44 38.36 10.33 -36.57
C LEU A 44 38.50 10.19 -35.03
N PRO A 45 37.40 10.23 -34.27
CA PRO A 45 37.48 9.92 -32.84
C PRO A 45 37.89 8.46 -32.69
N GLU A 46 38.94 8.25 -31.89
CA GLU A 46 39.41 6.93 -31.50
C GLU A 46 38.29 6.17 -30.76
N THR A 47 38.10 4.89 -31.09
CA THR A 47 36.99 4.09 -30.56
C THR A 47 37.18 3.82 -29.07
N ILE A 48 36.65 4.71 -28.24
CA ILE A 48 36.27 4.37 -26.87
C ILE A 48 35.30 3.20 -26.99
N THR A 49 35.71 2.02 -26.57
CA THR A 49 34.86 0.83 -26.58
C THR A 49 33.96 0.91 -25.35
N PRO A 50 32.64 1.16 -25.47
CA PRO A 50 31.74 0.91 -24.36
C PRO A 50 31.68 -0.60 -24.15
N ASP A 51 31.86 -1.05 -22.91
CA ASP A 51 31.60 -2.45 -22.55
C ASP A 51 30.12 -2.75 -22.80
N THR A 52 29.85 -3.38 -23.94
CA THR A 52 28.49 -3.61 -24.44
C THR A 52 28.07 -5.01 -24.04
N ALA A 53 27.98 -5.23 -22.73
CA ALA A 53 27.14 -6.28 -22.19
C ALA A 53 25.72 -6.05 -22.75
N PRO A 54 25.13 -7.01 -23.48
CA PRO A 54 23.83 -6.80 -24.07
C PRO A 54 22.79 -6.66 -22.95
N HIS A 55 22.06 -5.55 -22.97
CA HIS A 55 20.84 -5.40 -22.18
C HIS A 55 19.67 -5.85 -23.04
N ASP A 56 19.48 -7.17 -23.01
CA ASP A 56 18.40 -7.90 -23.66
C ASP A 56 17.06 -7.29 -23.25
N ARG A 57 16.42 -6.56 -24.18
CA ARG A 57 15.08 -5.97 -23.98
C ARG A 57 13.98 -7.02 -24.16
N GLU A 58 14.11 -8.13 -23.47
CA GLU A 58 13.18 -9.26 -23.53
C GLU A 58 13.02 -9.95 -22.16
N THR A 59 13.02 -9.15 -21.09
CA THR A 59 12.06 -9.42 -20.00
C THR A 59 10.68 -8.93 -20.47
N GLU A 60 10.12 -9.70 -21.42
CA GLU A 60 8.69 -9.89 -21.46
C GLU A 60 8.24 -10.18 -20.03
N THR A 61 7.51 -9.25 -19.43
CA THR A 61 6.82 -9.53 -18.17
C THR A 61 5.67 -10.43 -18.55
N ASP A 62 5.98 -11.71 -18.73
CA ASP A 62 5.01 -12.77 -18.72
C ASP A 62 4.18 -12.54 -17.46
N MET A 63 2.94 -12.11 -17.67
CA MET A 63 1.86 -12.20 -16.70
C MET A 63 1.46 -13.68 -16.61
N GLY A 64 2.47 -14.52 -16.41
CA GLY A 64 2.37 -15.93 -16.19
C GLY A 64 1.42 -16.06 -15.02
N THR A 65 0.31 -16.74 -15.26
CA THR A 65 -0.65 -17.03 -14.23
C THR A 65 0.08 -17.85 -13.19
N GLU A 66 0.60 -17.19 -12.14
CA GLU A 66 1.24 -17.82 -11.01
C GLU A 66 0.16 -18.67 -10.36
N THR A 67 0.12 -19.94 -10.76
CA THR A 67 -0.89 -20.92 -10.40
C THR A 67 -0.65 -21.28 -8.96
N LEU A 68 -1.17 -20.42 -8.06
CA LEU A 68 -1.00 -20.44 -6.61
C LEU A 68 -1.01 -21.88 -6.09
N ASP A 69 0.20 -22.42 -5.89
CA ASP A 69 0.41 -23.83 -5.56
C ASP A 69 -0.44 -24.16 -4.32
N PRO A 70 -1.41 -25.09 -4.43
CA PRO A 70 -2.50 -25.19 -3.46
C PRO A 70 -1.91 -25.36 -2.05
N PRO A 71 -2.33 -24.54 -1.07
CA PRO A 71 -1.58 -24.33 0.16
C PRO A 71 -1.37 -25.65 0.90
N ARG A 72 -0.15 -26.18 0.78
CA ARG A 72 0.21 -27.53 1.25
C ARG A 72 -0.14 -27.63 2.73
N PRO A 73 -1.01 -28.57 3.15
CA PRO A 73 -1.52 -28.61 4.52
C PRO A 73 -0.35 -28.84 5.48
N SER A 74 0.05 -27.80 6.22
CA SER A 74 1.22 -27.83 7.08
C SER A 74 1.12 -28.99 8.07
N ALA A 75 2.05 -29.94 8.01
CA ALA A 75 2.02 -31.19 8.78
C ALA A 75 2.29 -31.02 10.30
N ASN A 76 1.94 -29.87 10.86
CA ASN A 76 2.18 -29.47 12.25
C ASN A 76 1.11 -29.98 13.24
N TRP A 77 0.40 -31.06 12.93
CA TRP A 77 -0.55 -31.71 13.85
C TRP A 77 0.10 -32.05 15.22
N PRO A 78 1.26 -32.74 15.32
CA PRO A 78 1.86 -33.01 16.63
C PRO A 78 2.19 -31.73 17.41
N LEU A 79 2.62 -30.66 16.75
CA LEU A 79 2.84 -29.36 17.39
C LEU A 79 1.51 -28.72 17.86
N ARG A 80 0.43 -28.84 17.10
CA ARG A 80 -0.91 -28.33 17.48
C ARG A 80 -1.50 -29.12 18.67
N LEU A 81 -1.26 -30.43 18.74
CA LEU A 81 -1.56 -31.24 19.93
C LEU A 81 -0.70 -30.84 21.13
N ALA A 82 0.61 -30.69 20.95
CA ALA A 82 1.54 -30.29 22.02
C ALA A 82 1.19 -28.90 22.59
N LEU A 83 0.84 -27.94 21.72
CA LEU A 83 0.37 -26.61 22.14
C LEU A 83 -1.01 -26.65 22.82
N GLY A 84 -1.94 -27.49 22.35
CA GLY A 84 -3.25 -27.68 22.97
C GLY A 84 -3.16 -28.29 24.38
N THR A 85 -2.54 -29.47 24.49
CA THR A 85 -2.34 -30.16 25.76
C THR A 85 -1.41 -29.39 26.70
N GLY A 86 -0.36 -28.75 26.15
CA GLY A 86 0.53 -27.87 26.91
C GLY A 86 -0.19 -26.65 27.48
N GLY A 87 -1.07 -26.01 26.69
CA GLY A 87 -1.91 -24.91 27.14
C GLY A 87 -2.88 -25.33 28.27
N ILE A 88 -3.45 -26.54 28.19
CA ILE A 88 -4.26 -27.12 29.28
C ILE A 88 -3.40 -27.33 30.54
N LEU A 89 -2.24 -27.98 30.42
CA LEU A 89 -1.32 -28.22 31.55
C LEU A 89 -0.87 -26.93 32.23
N VAL A 90 -0.49 -25.91 31.44
CA VAL A 90 -0.14 -24.57 31.96
C VAL A 90 -1.34 -23.92 32.65
N SER A 91 -2.55 -24.04 32.11
CA SER A 91 -3.76 -23.48 32.72
C SER A 91 -4.09 -24.14 34.07
N LEU A 92 -3.95 -25.47 34.19
CA LEU A 92 -4.10 -26.18 35.46
C LEU A 92 -3.02 -25.78 36.47
N ALA A 93 -1.76 -25.69 36.04
CA ALA A 93 -0.65 -25.27 36.90
C ALA A 93 -0.84 -23.84 37.44
N LEU A 94 -1.28 -22.90 36.58
CA LEU A 94 -1.59 -21.52 37.00
C LEU A 94 -2.77 -21.47 37.98
N SER A 95 -3.82 -22.27 37.73
CA SER A 95 -5.00 -22.35 38.60
C SER A 95 -4.64 -22.85 40.01
N LEU A 96 -3.88 -23.94 40.11
CA LEU A 96 -3.41 -24.49 41.39
C LEU A 96 -2.44 -23.54 42.11
N TRP A 97 -1.58 -22.84 41.37
CA TRP A 97 -0.68 -21.84 41.94
C TRP A 97 -1.45 -20.63 42.50
N LEU A 98 -2.49 -20.15 41.80
CA LEU A 98 -3.40 -19.09 42.28
C LEU A 98 -4.16 -19.50 43.54
N ASP A 99 -4.75 -20.70 43.56
CA ASP A 99 -5.48 -21.23 44.72
C ASP A 99 -4.56 -21.32 45.95
N GLN A 100 -3.36 -21.90 45.78
CA GLN A 100 -2.37 -22.02 46.85
C GLN A 100 -1.84 -20.65 47.32
N LEU A 101 -1.64 -19.69 46.40
CA LEU A 101 -1.26 -18.32 46.72
C LEU A 101 -2.34 -17.63 47.57
N ILE A 102 -3.61 -17.72 47.16
CA ILE A 102 -4.75 -17.13 47.87
C ILE A 102 -4.92 -17.76 49.27
N ARG A 103 -4.82 -19.09 49.38
CA ARG A 103 -4.80 -19.79 50.69
C ARG A 103 -3.66 -19.30 51.58
N THR A 104 -2.45 -19.16 51.03
CA THR A 104 -1.27 -18.68 51.76
C THR A 104 -1.44 -17.23 52.22
N LEU A 105 -2.11 -16.38 51.45
CA LEU A 105 -2.45 -15.01 51.84
C LEU A 105 -3.49 -15.00 52.97
N PHE A 106 -4.59 -15.75 52.85
CA PHE A 106 -5.60 -15.86 53.92
C PHE A 106 -5.03 -16.40 55.23
N ALA A 107 -4.15 -17.41 55.16
CA ALA A 107 -3.50 -18.00 56.34
C ALA A 107 -2.52 -17.04 57.07
N ARG A 108 -2.11 -15.94 56.43
CA ARG A 108 -1.26 -14.90 57.03
C ARG A 108 -2.06 -13.66 57.45
N TYR A 109 -2.89 -13.13 56.55
CA TYR A 109 -3.63 -11.89 56.74
C TYR A 109 -4.98 -11.94 55.99
N GLN A 110 -6.09 -12.05 56.72
CA GLN A 110 -7.43 -12.20 56.14
C GLN A 110 -7.80 -11.08 55.14
N TRP A 111 -7.44 -9.82 55.44
CA TRP A 111 -7.69 -8.68 54.54
C TRP A 111 -6.99 -8.83 53.17
N LEU A 112 -5.78 -9.42 53.18
CA LEU A 112 -4.95 -9.57 52.00
C LEU A 112 -5.50 -10.67 51.07
N GLY A 113 -6.14 -11.69 51.63
CA GLY A 113 -6.88 -12.70 50.88
C GLY A 113 -8.09 -12.13 50.13
N TRP A 114 -8.87 -11.25 50.77
CA TRP A 114 -9.98 -10.53 50.11
C TRP A 114 -9.49 -9.65 48.95
N SER A 115 -8.40 -8.90 49.16
CA SER A 115 -7.77 -8.10 48.11
C SER A 115 -7.29 -8.96 46.94
N ALA A 116 -6.70 -10.13 47.20
CA ALA A 116 -6.28 -11.07 46.17
C ALA A 116 -7.46 -11.63 45.34
N ILE A 117 -8.58 -11.97 45.98
CA ILE A 117 -9.82 -12.37 45.28
C ILE A 117 -10.33 -11.24 44.39
N GLY A 118 -10.38 -10.00 44.90
CA GLY A 118 -10.84 -8.83 44.12
C GLY A 118 -9.99 -8.58 42.87
N VAL A 119 -8.66 -8.65 43.01
CA VAL A 119 -7.73 -8.52 41.87
C VAL A 119 -7.89 -9.68 40.88
N LEU A 120 -8.09 -10.92 41.35
CA LEU A 120 -8.31 -12.07 40.48
C LEU A 120 -9.60 -11.93 39.66
N ILE A 121 -10.71 -11.52 40.28
CA ILE A 121 -11.99 -11.29 39.59
C ILE A 121 -11.82 -10.22 38.51
N LEU A 122 -11.15 -9.11 38.81
CA LEU A 122 -10.90 -8.03 37.85
C LEU A 122 -9.99 -8.49 36.69
N PHE A 123 -8.97 -9.30 36.97
CA PHE A 123 -8.09 -9.89 35.96
C PHE A 123 -8.85 -10.84 35.02
N VAL A 124 -9.67 -11.75 35.57
CA VAL A 124 -10.49 -12.68 34.77
C VAL A 124 -11.51 -11.92 33.93
N PHE A 125 -12.16 -10.88 34.47
CA PHE A 125 -13.07 -10.02 33.73
C PHE A 125 -12.37 -9.29 32.58
N GLY A 126 -11.17 -8.73 32.82
CA GLY A 126 -10.35 -8.12 31.77
C GLY A 126 -9.94 -9.10 30.68
N LEU A 127 -9.58 -10.33 31.04
CA LEU A 127 -9.24 -11.41 30.10
C LEU A 127 -10.44 -11.81 29.23
N ILE A 128 -11.63 -11.92 29.82
CA ILE A 128 -12.89 -12.19 29.09
C ILE A 128 -13.16 -11.07 28.08
N LEU A 129 -13.10 -9.80 28.50
CA LEU A 129 -13.28 -8.66 27.59
C LEU A 129 -12.25 -8.63 26.46
N PHE A 130 -10.99 -8.94 26.74
CA PHE A 130 -9.93 -9.04 25.74
C PHE A 130 -10.24 -10.14 24.71
N VAL A 131 -10.59 -11.35 25.15
CA VAL A 131 -10.93 -12.49 24.27
C VAL A 131 -12.18 -12.21 23.43
N LEU A 132 -13.22 -11.57 23.98
CA LEU A 132 -14.41 -11.16 23.23
C LEU A 132 -14.05 -10.13 22.15
N ARG A 133 -13.25 -9.11 22.49
CA ARG A 133 -12.79 -8.07 21.57
C ARG A 133 -11.98 -8.67 20.41
N GLU A 134 -11.08 -9.59 20.70
CA GLU A 134 -10.20 -10.21 19.70
C GLU A 134 -10.95 -11.24 18.84
N THR A 135 -11.91 -11.98 19.42
CA THR A 135 -12.82 -12.83 18.65
C THR A 135 -13.66 -11.99 17.68
N GLY A 136 -14.11 -10.79 18.07
CA GLY A 136 -14.74 -9.81 17.18
C GLY A 136 -13.84 -9.37 16.02
N ALA A 137 -12.54 -9.18 16.26
CA ALA A 137 -11.57 -8.87 15.21
C ALA A 137 -11.39 -10.05 14.23
N ILE A 138 -11.24 -11.29 14.73
CA ILE A 138 -11.12 -12.49 13.89
C ILE A 138 -12.40 -12.73 13.05
N LEU A 139 -13.58 -12.50 13.62
CA LEU A 139 -14.86 -12.58 12.90
C LEU A 139 -14.94 -11.54 11.77
N ARG A 140 -14.35 -10.35 11.95
CA ARG A 140 -14.26 -9.33 10.89
C ARG A 140 -13.39 -9.81 9.70
N LEU A 141 -12.29 -10.52 9.94
CA LEU A 141 -11.50 -11.12 8.85
C LEU A 141 -12.28 -12.22 8.10
N LYS A 142 -13.00 -13.09 8.83
CA LYS A 142 -13.83 -14.13 8.20
C LYS A 142 -14.94 -13.54 7.31
N LYS A 143 -15.57 -12.44 7.72
CA LYS A 143 -16.58 -11.73 6.91
C LYS A 143 -16.01 -11.23 5.57
N LEU A 144 -14.78 -10.72 5.55
CA LEU A 144 -14.12 -10.28 4.30
C LEU A 144 -13.91 -11.46 3.31
N GLN A 145 -13.51 -12.63 3.80
CA GLN A 145 -13.29 -13.80 2.94
C GLN A 145 -14.60 -14.32 2.31
N GLY A 146 -15.71 -14.32 3.06
CA GLY A 146 -17.03 -14.64 2.52
C GLY A 146 -17.42 -13.73 1.36
N THR A 147 -17.43 -12.41 1.60
CA THR A 147 -17.81 -11.42 0.59
C THR A 147 -16.89 -11.41 -0.63
N ARG A 148 -15.57 -11.67 -0.49
CA ARG A 148 -14.67 -11.82 -1.64
C ARG A 148 -15.03 -13.03 -2.53
N ASN A 149 -15.42 -14.15 -1.92
CA ASN A 149 -15.82 -15.37 -2.65
C ASN A 149 -17.19 -15.20 -3.33
N GLU A 150 -18.14 -14.55 -2.66
CA GLU A 150 -19.43 -14.18 -3.26
C GLU A 150 -19.30 -13.18 -4.41
N ALA A 151 -18.44 -12.16 -4.27
CA ALA A 151 -18.15 -11.21 -5.36
C ALA A 151 -17.52 -11.92 -6.57
N ALA A 152 -16.50 -12.76 -6.36
CA ALA A 152 -15.87 -13.53 -7.44
C ALA A 152 -16.87 -14.40 -8.21
N ARG A 153 -17.75 -15.12 -7.50
CA ARG A 153 -18.84 -15.90 -8.12
C ARG A 153 -19.88 -15.06 -8.84
N THR A 154 -20.07 -13.81 -8.41
CA THR A 154 -21.01 -12.87 -9.05
C THR A 154 -20.46 -12.39 -10.39
N LEU A 155 -19.16 -12.17 -10.52
CA LEU A 155 -18.52 -11.86 -11.82
C LEU A 155 -18.53 -13.05 -12.80
N THR A 156 -18.73 -14.28 -12.33
CA THR A 156 -18.83 -15.49 -13.19
C THR A 156 -20.26 -15.81 -13.58
N ASP A 157 -21.18 -15.87 -12.62
CA ASP A 157 -22.59 -16.26 -12.86
C ASP A 157 -23.48 -15.08 -13.29
N ASN A 158 -22.95 -13.85 -13.20
CA ASN A 158 -23.63 -12.58 -13.42
C ASN A 158 -24.95 -12.39 -12.63
N ASP A 159 -25.02 -12.99 -11.43
CA ASP A 159 -26.24 -13.09 -10.62
C ASP A 159 -26.60 -11.74 -9.93
N PRO A 160 -27.70 -11.08 -10.33
CA PRO A 160 -28.07 -9.75 -9.81
C PRO A 160 -28.60 -9.78 -8.37
N ALA A 161 -28.96 -10.96 -7.83
CA ALA A 161 -29.36 -11.11 -6.44
C ALA A 161 -28.14 -11.31 -5.53
N ARG A 162 -27.08 -11.99 -5.99
CA ARG A 162 -25.80 -12.04 -5.28
C ARG A 162 -25.09 -10.69 -5.24
N ALA A 163 -25.11 -9.95 -6.36
CA ALA A 163 -24.57 -8.59 -6.41
C ALA A 163 -25.16 -7.70 -5.30
N ARG A 164 -26.50 -7.75 -5.12
CA ARG A 164 -27.21 -6.99 -4.08
C ARG A 164 -26.76 -7.38 -2.66
N ARG A 165 -26.59 -8.68 -2.36
CA ARG A 165 -26.06 -9.13 -1.04
C ARG A 165 -24.64 -8.64 -0.77
N VAL A 166 -23.77 -8.66 -1.77
CA VAL A 166 -22.38 -8.15 -1.66
C VAL A 166 -22.39 -6.64 -1.36
N LEU A 167 -23.26 -5.88 -2.02
CA LEU A 167 -23.48 -4.46 -1.79
C LEU A 167 -24.03 -4.17 -0.38
N ASP A 168 -25.03 -4.92 0.10
CA ASP A 168 -25.53 -4.80 1.48
C ASP A 168 -24.44 -5.07 2.52
N HIS A 169 -23.58 -6.07 2.26
CA HIS A 169 -22.40 -6.34 3.08
C HIS A 169 -21.42 -5.15 3.08
N LEU A 170 -21.11 -4.57 1.91
CA LEU A 170 -20.30 -3.36 1.77
C LEU A 170 -20.91 -2.17 2.53
N PHE A 171 -22.22 -1.94 2.38
CA PHE A 171 -22.93 -0.87 3.09
C PHE A 171 -22.94 -1.11 4.61
N SER A 172 -23.01 -2.35 5.10
CA SER A 172 -22.88 -2.65 6.53
C SER A 172 -21.46 -2.39 7.05
N LEU A 173 -20.44 -2.81 6.28
CA LEU A 173 -19.02 -2.70 6.65
C LEU A 173 -18.56 -1.24 6.71
N TYR A 174 -19.05 -0.41 5.79
CA TYR A 174 -18.71 1.02 5.71
C TYR A 174 -19.73 1.95 6.39
N ALA A 175 -20.77 1.43 7.06
CA ALA A 175 -21.76 2.26 7.77
C ALA A 175 -21.14 3.18 8.83
N HIS A 176 -20.08 2.72 9.48
CA HIS A 176 -19.39 3.43 10.56
C HIS A 176 -18.27 4.37 10.08
N ARG A 177 -18.13 4.61 8.77
CA ARG A 177 -17.15 5.57 8.20
C ARG A 177 -17.87 6.81 7.64
N PRO A 178 -17.93 7.95 8.37
CA PRO A 178 -18.55 9.18 7.87
C PRO A 178 -17.88 9.67 6.58
N ASP A 179 -16.57 9.48 6.47
CA ASP A 179 -15.72 9.65 5.27
C ASP A 179 -16.32 9.13 3.96
N LEU A 180 -17.09 8.04 4.02
CA LEU A 180 -17.66 7.37 2.84
C LEU A 180 -19.16 7.68 2.65
N ALA A 181 -19.78 8.49 3.51
CA ALA A 181 -21.21 8.77 3.46
C ALA A 181 -21.66 9.34 2.11
N ARG A 182 -20.88 10.26 1.52
CA ARG A 182 -21.18 10.83 0.19
C ARG A 182 -21.02 9.81 -0.93
N ALA A 183 -19.93 9.04 -0.94
CA ALA A 183 -19.68 7.99 -1.93
C ALA A 183 -20.78 6.91 -1.91
N ARG A 184 -21.18 6.48 -0.70
CA ARG A 184 -22.32 5.56 -0.50
C ARG A 184 -23.64 6.10 -1.05
N ALA A 185 -23.90 7.39 -0.87
CA ALA A 185 -25.13 8.02 -1.35
C ALA A 185 -25.17 8.13 -2.88
N THR A 186 -24.05 8.52 -3.50
CA THR A 186 -23.89 8.49 -4.97
C THR A 186 -24.09 7.07 -5.51
N LEU A 187 -23.43 6.08 -4.91
CA LEU A 187 -23.56 4.68 -5.31
C LEU A 187 -25.00 4.18 -5.16
N ALA A 188 -25.69 4.49 -4.06
CA ALA A 188 -27.09 4.09 -3.85
C ALA A 188 -28.03 4.70 -4.91
N ALA A 189 -27.77 5.92 -5.39
CA ALA A 189 -28.51 6.51 -6.51
C ALA A 189 -28.17 5.81 -7.84
N ASN A 190 -26.89 5.59 -8.13
CA ASN A 190 -26.43 4.90 -9.34
C ASN A 190 -26.98 3.46 -9.47
N LEU A 191 -27.16 2.76 -8.34
CA LEU A 191 -27.64 1.38 -8.30
C LEU A 191 -29.16 1.23 -8.57
N ALA A 192 -29.94 2.31 -8.55
CA ALA A 192 -31.37 2.26 -8.84
C ALA A 192 -31.67 1.92 -10.31
N ASP A 193 -30.73 2.22 -11.22
CA ASP A 193 -30.83 2.04 -12.67
C ASP A 193 -30.04 0.81 -13.19
N GLN A 194 -29.27 0.15 -12.32
CA GLN A 194 -28.42 -1.00 -12.68
C GLN A 194 -29.09 -2.34 -12.32
N PHE A 195 -29.40 -3.11 -13.37
CA PHE A 195 -30.02 -4.43 -13.26
C PHE A 195 -29.00 -5.58 -13.35
N ASP A 196 -27.86 -5.37 -14.01
CA ASP A 196 -26.82 -6.38 -14.24
C ASP A 196 -25.92 -6.62 -13.02
N GLY A 197 -25.62 -7.89 -12.71
CA GLY A 197 -24.86 -8.25 -11.52
C GLY A 197 -23.39 -7.80 -11.54
N THR A 198 -22.76 -7.80 -12.72
CA THR A 198 -21.33 -7.47 -12.88
C THR A 198 -21.11 -5.97 -12.85
N ASP A 199 -21.95 -5.20 -13.55
CA ASP A 199 -21.80 -3.74 -13.58
C ASP A 199 -22.18 -3.08 -12.25
N MET A 200 -23.13 -3.64 -11.49
CA MET A 200 -23.38 -3.23 -10.09
C MET A 200 -22.14 -3.36 -9.21
N ILE A 201 -21.35 -4.44 -9.36
CA ILE A 201 -20.10 -4.64 -8.61
C ILE A 201 -19.02 -3.65 -9.08
N ARG A 202 -18.83 -3.49 -10.40
CA ARG A 202 -17.85 -2.55 -10.97
C ARG A 202 -18.12 -1.09 -10.58
N THR A 203 -19.38 -0.68 -10.54
CA THR A 203 -19.76 0.67 -10.10
C THR A 203 -19.60 0.83 -8.59
N ALA A 204 -19.92 -0.20 -7.79
CA ALA A 204 -19.64 -0.18 -6.36
C ALA A 204 -18.15 -0.08 -6.02
N GLU A 205 -17.29 -0.79 -6.77
CA GLU A 205 -15.83 -0.70 -6.64
C GLU A 205 -15.34 0.72 -6.98
N ARG A 206 -15.69 1.23 -8.16
CA ARG A 206 -15.27 2.56 -8.65
C ARG A 206 -15.65 3.69 -7.68
N ASP A 207 -16.92 3.71 -7.25
CA ASP A 207 -17.47 4.81 -6.47
C ASP A 207 -16.96 4.79 -5.01
N LEU A 208 -16.63 3.62 -4.45
CA LEU A 208 -16.12 3.49 -3.07
C LEU A 208 -14.60 3.53 -2.95
N MET A 209 -13.84 3.09 -3.97
CA MET A 209 -12.37 3.08 -3.92
C MET A 209 -11.75 4.44 -4.24
N ALA A 210 -12.33 5.24 -5.13
CA ALA A 210 -11.83 6.58 -5.48
C ALA A 210 -11.46 7.47 -4.25
N PRO A 211 -12.34 7.65 -3.22
CA PRO A 211 -12.00 8.44 -2.03
C PRO A 211 -11.05 7.74 -1.04
N LEU A 212 -10.76 6.44 -1.22
CA LEU A 212 -9.77 5.70 -0.43
C LEU A 212 -8.37 5.82 -1.08
N ASP A 213 -8.30 5.71 -2.41
CA ASP A 213 -7.07 5.88 -3.20
C ASP A 213 -6.52 7.31 -3.10
N GLU A 214 -7.39 8.33 -3.14
CA GLU A 214 -7.00 9.72 -2.90
C GLU A 214 -6.34 9.87 -1.52
N LYS A 215 -6.94 9.29 -0.47
CA LYS A 215 -6.36 9.29 0.88
C LYS A 215 -5.04 8.54 0.95
N ALA A 216 -4.93 7.38 0.33
CA ALA A 216 -3.67 6.64 0.25
C ALA A 216 -2.56 7.48 -0.40
N ARG A 217 -2.85 8.17 -1.52
CA ARG A 217 -1.92 9.09 -2.19
C ARG A 217 -1.50 10.25 -1.29
N THR A 218 -2.43 10.87 -0.56
CA THR A 218 -2.07 11.96 0.39
C THR A 218 -1.19 11.48 1.53
N LEU A 219 -1.41 10.28 2.07
CA LEU A 219 -0.59 9.69 3.14
C LEU A 219 0.82 9.36 2.63
N ILE A 220 0.94 8.74 1.45
CA ILE A 220 2.23 8.43 0.83
C ILE A 220 3.03 9.72 0.58
N ALA A 221 2.39 10.75 0.01
CA ALA A 221 3.02 12.04 -0.24
C ALA A 221 3.44 12.78 1.06
N ALA A 222 2.67 12.63 2.14
CA ALA A 222 3.03 13.16 3.46
C ALA A 222 4.23 12.41 4.07
N THR A 223 4.30 11.09 3.94
CA THR A 223 5.45 10.31 4.41
C THR A 223 6.72 10.53 3.59
N ALA A 224 6.60 10.72 2.27
CA ALA A 224 7.75 10.95 1.38
C ALA A 224 8.35 12.37 1.49
N ARG A 225 7.74 13.25 2.30
CA ARG A 225 8.21 14.60 2.60
C ARG A 225 8.88 14.72 3.99
N ARG A 226 8.99 13.61 4.74
CA ARG A 226 9.48 13.56 6.12
C ARG A 226 10.79 12.78 6.24
#